data_AF-A0A9E1TX54-F1
#
_entry.id   AF-A0A9E1TX54-F1
#
_cell.length_a   1.000
_cell.length_b   1.000
_cell.length_c   1.000
_cell.angle_alpha   90.00
_cell.angle_beta   90.00
_cell.angle_gamma   90.00
#
_symmetry.space_group_name_H-M   'P 1'
#
loop_
_entity.id
_entity.type
_entity.pdbx_description
1 polymer ?
#
loop_
_entity_poly.entity_id
_entity_poly.type
_entity_poly.pdbx_seq_one_letter_code
_entity_poly.pdbx_strand_id
1 'polypeptide(L)'
;MISKLLLAVQENYFKAVHTNVSSEKMKKLGQLYYDIRGGLSAAKTPEEYGAFPYDPYSHTPNHSGAQQPGMTGQVKEEILTRFGELGCTVAHGCIRFEPYLLKRSEFLTTKQVFKYYDVFHQKRKLTILENQLAYTFCQVPVIYTLSDKDNHILLELSDGSKVELDGNVLDEKQSNPIFNRNGKIVKIEVFIQNNNLTIS
;
A
#
# COMPACT_ATOMS: atom_id res chain seq x y z
N MET A 1 15.74 7.69 -11.65
CA MET A 1 14.87 7.71 -12.85
C MET A 1 13.98 6.48 -12.95
N ILE A 2 14.49 5.28 -12.63
CA ILE A 2 13.71 4.02 -12.68
C ILE A 2 12.46 4.08 -11.78
N SER A 3 12.56 4.62 -10.56
CA SER A 3 11.38 4.74 -9.68
C SER A 3 10.31 5.70 -10.20
N LYS A 4 10.67 6.69 -11.04
CA LYS A 4 9.68 7.53 -11.76
C LYS A 4 8.99 6.75 -12.87
N LEU A 5 9.73 5.89 -13.58
CA LEU A 5 9.13 4.98 -14.56
C LEU A 5 8.16 4.00 -13.86
N LEU A 6 8.54 3.47 -12.70
CA LEU A 6 7.66 2.61 -11.89
C LEU A 6 6.33 3.31 -11.55
N LEU A 7 6.40 4.55 -11.06
CA LEU A 7 5.22 5.36 -10.76
C LEU A 7 4.38 5.63 -12.01
N ALA A 8 5.00 6.04 -13.12
CA ALA A 8 4.29 6.29 -14.36
C ALA A 8 3.59 5.03 -14.91
N VAL A 9 4.23 3.86 -14.82
CA VAL A 9 3.62 2.58 -15.23
C VAL A 9 2.43 2.22 -14.32
N GLN A 10 2.54 2.46 -13.01
CA GLN A 10 1.44 2.28 -12.07
C GLN A 10 0.24 3.18 -12.39
N GLU A 11 0.46 4.46 -12.66
CA GLU A 11 -0.61 5.40 -13.04
C GLU A 11 -1.29 4.96 -14.35
N ASN A 12 -0.53 4.47 -15.32
CA ASN A 12 -1.08 3.92 -16.56
C ASN A 12 -1.87 2.62 -16.33
N TYR A 13 -1.42 1.76 -15.42
CA TYR A 13 -2.18 0.58 -15.01
C TYR A 13 -3.54 0.97 -14.42
N PHE A 14 -3.57 1.91 -13.47
CA PHE A 14 -4.84 2.37 -12.87
C PHE A 14 -5.75 3.05 -13.88
N LYS A 15 -5.21 3.88 -14.77
CA LYS A 15 -6.00 4.44 -15.88
C LYS A 15 -6.66 3.33 -16.70
N ALA A 16 -5.90 2.28 -17.02
CA ALA A 16 -6.40 1.16 -17.81
C ALA A 16 -7.48 0.34 -17.07
N VAL A 17 -7.39 0.20 -15.74
CA VAL A 17 -8.47 -0.38 -14.89
C VAL A 17 -9.78 0.36 -15.12
N HIS A 18 -9.75 1.70 -15.15
CA HIS A 18 -10.97 2.52 -15.23
C HIS A 18 -11.50 2.76 -16.65
N THR A 19 -10.73 2.43 -17.69
CA THR A 19 -11.12 2.65 -19.09
C THR A 19 -11.43 1.37 -19.86
N ASN A 20 -11.81 0.28 -19.17
CA ASN A 20 -12.20 -1.01 -19.77
C ASN A 20 -11.24 -1.53 -20.84
N VAL A 21 -9.93 -1.43 -20.57
CA VAL A 21 -8.90 -2.01 -21.44
C VAL A 21 -8.99 -3.54 -21.38
N SER A 22 -8.62 -4.23 -22.47
CA SER A 22 -8.66 -5.70 -22.51
C SER A 22 -7.84 -6.33 -21.37
N SER A 23 -8.32 -7.46 -20.85
CA SER A 23 -7.68 -8.17 -19.75
C SER A 23 -6.24 -8.57 -20.05
N GLU A 24 -5.92 -8.88 -21.30
CA GLU A 24 -4.55 -9.18 -21.76
C GLU A 24 -3.60 -7.98 -21.58
N LYS A 25 -4.02 -6.79 -22.02
CA LYS A 25 -3.22 -5.55 -21.89
C LYS A 25 -3.06 -5.15 -20.42
N MET A 26 -4.13 -5.31 -19.63
CA MET A 26 -4.09 -5.10 -18.18
C MET A 26 -3.05 -6.00 -17.50
N LYS A 27 -3.08 -7.30 -17.78
CA LYS A 27 -2.09 -8.26 -17.28
C LYS A 27 -0.67 -7.87 -17.71
N LYS A 28 -0.48 -7.45 -18.96
CA LYS A 28 0.83 -7.03 -19.45
C LYS A 28 1.37 -5.79 -18.72
N LEU A 29 0.52 -4.79 -18.45
CA LEU A 29 0.90 -3.61 -17.67
C LEU A 29 1.27 -3.98 -16.23
N GLY A 30 0.50 -4.86 -15.59
CA GLY A 30 0.83 -5.39 -14.26
C GLY A 30 2.16 -6.13 -14.23
N GLN A 31 2.43 -6.95 -15.25
CA GLN A 31 3.73 -7.64 -15.39
C GLN A 31 4.87 -6.63 -15.53
N LEU A 32 4.74 -5.65 -16.42
CA LEU A 32 5.76 -4.62 -16.62
C LEU A 32 6.02 -3.81 -15.35
N TYR A 33 4.97 -3.48 -14.59
CA TYR A 33 5.10 -2.85 -13.28
C TYR A 33 5.99 -3.68 -12.36
N TYR A 34 5.72 -4.99 -12.25
CA TYR A 34 6.47 -5.89 -11.39
C TYR A 34 7.88 -6.22 -11.89
N ASP A 35 8.11 -6.22 -13.20
CA ASP A 35 9.44 -6.35 -13.79
C ASP A 35 10.30 -5.14 -13.39
N ILE A 36 9.76 -3.92 -13.48
CA ILE A 36 10.46 -2.70 -13.04
C ILE A 36 10.67 -2.73 -11.53
N ARG A 37 9.66 -3.12 -10.74
CA ARG A 37 9.74 -3.24 -9.28
C ARG A 37 10.84 -4.23 -8.87
N GLY A 38 10.94 -5.37 -9.54
CA GLY A 38 11.95 -6.39 -9.32
C GLY A 38 13.37 -5.94 -9.68
N GLY A 39 13.52 -4.93 -10.53
CA GLY A 39 14.81 -4.31 -10.84
C GLY A 39 15.36 -3.39 -9.75
N LEU A 40 14.54 -2.98 -8.79
CA LEU A 40 14.92 -2.09 -7.69
C LEU A 40 15.56 -2.86 -6.52
N SER A 41 16.05 -2.12 -5.52
CA SER A 41 16.95 -2.62 -4.48
C SER A 41 16.36 -3.79 -3.69
N ALA A 42 15.17 -3.63 -3.09
CA ALA A 42 14.61 -4.58 -2.13
C ALA A 42 14.31 -5.98 -2.69
N ALA A 43 14.33 -6.16 -4.02
CA ALA A 43 14.12 -7.44 -4.69
C ALA A 43 15.43 -8.21 -4.99
N LYS A 44 16.60 -7.60 -4.72
CA LYS A 44 17.92 -8.17 -5.02
C LYS A 44 18.59 -8.75 -3.80
N THR A 45 19.48 -9.71 -4.03
CA THR A 45 20.41 -10.17 -3.00
C THR A 45 21.44 -9.07 -2.66
N PRO A 46 22.07 -9.12 -1.46
CA PRO A 46 23.15 -8.19 -1.12
C PRO A 46 24.32 -8.20 -2.11
N GLU A 47 24.63 -9.38 -2.68
CA GLU A 47 25.70 -9.54 -3.67
C GLU A 47 25.34 -8.87 -5.00
N GLU A 48 24.14 -9.11 -5.54
CA GLU A 48 23.67 -8.45 -6.77
C GLU A 48 23.52 -6.94 -6.62
N TYR A 49 23.13 -6.48 -5.44
CA TYR A 49 22.97 -5.05 -5.16
C TYR A 49 24.31 -4.35 -4.84
N GLY A 50 25.24 -5.09 -4.24
CA GLY A 50 26.52 -4.59 -3.74
C GLY A 50 26.43 -3.73 -2.49
N ALA A 51 25.33 -3.81 -1.74
CA ALA A 51 25.07 -3.14 -0.48
C ALA A 51 23.88 -3.81 0.26
N PHE A 52 23.44 -3.24 1.39
CA PHE A 52 22.17 -3.64 2.02
C PHE A 52 20.99 -3.27 1.10
N PRO A 53 20.19 -4.24 0.60
CA PRO A 53 19.17 -3.96 -0.43
C PRO A 53 17.98 -3.10 0.02
N TYR A 54 17.81 -2.94 1.34
CA TYR A 54 16.77 -2.07 1.90
C TYR A 54 17.19 -0.61 2.01
N ASP A 55 18.48 -0.31 1.85
CA ASP A 55 18.98 1.05 1.83
C ASP A 55 18.90 1.61 0.40
N PRO A 56 18.39 2.85 0.21
CA PRO A 56 18.33 3.47 -1.10
C PRO A 56 19.70 4.06 -1.50
N TYR A 57 20.04 3.95 -2.78
CA TYR A 57 21.27 4.47 -3.38
C TYR A 57 20.96 5.22 -4.68
N SER A 58 21.81 6.17 -5.06
CA SER A 58 21.49 7.05 -6.19
C SER A 58 21.71 6.40 -7.56
N HIS A 59 22.74 5.55 -7.69
CA HIS A 59 23.06 4.86 -8.95
C HIS A 59 23.88 3.59 -8.73
N THR A 60 23.94 2.72 -9.75
CA THR A 60 24.76 1.51 -9.79
C THR A 60 25.52 1.49 -11.12
N PRO A 61 26.82 1.83 -11.16
CA PRO A 61 27.65 1.75 -12.36
C PRO A 61 27.85 0.31 -12.83
N ASN A 62 28.18 0.11 -14.12
CA ASN A 62 28.40 -1.24 -14.68
C ASN A 62 29.55 -2.04 -14.01
N HIS A 63 30.47 -1.37 -13.32
CA HIS A 63 31.68 -1.98 -12.75
C HIS A 63 31.67 -2.02 -11.22
N SER A 64 30.57 -1.66 -10.56
CA SER A 64 30.47 -1.63 -9.10
C SER A 64 29.05 -1.84 -8.60
N GLY A 65 28.91 -2.08 -7.29
CA GLY A 65 27.63 -2.12 -6.60
C GLY A 65 26.99 -0.73 -6.44
N ALA A 66 25.89 -0.67 -5.70
CA ALA A 66 25.17 0.55 -5.39
C ALA A 66 26.05 1.67 -4.80
N GLN A 67 25.89 2.91 -5.29
CA GLN A 67 26.69 4.08 -4.93
C GLN A 67 25.82 5.26 -4.45
N GLN A 68 26.40 6.10 -3.56
CA GLN A 68 25.76 7.27 -2.94
C GLN A 68 24.50 6.94 -2.11
N PRO A 69 24.68 6.50 -0.85
CA PRO A 69 23.58 6.06 0.01
C PRO A 69 22.66 7.20 0.47
N GLY A 70 21.42 6.84 0.77
CA GLY A 70 20.51 7.61 1.60
C GLY A 70 19.61 8.57 0.83
N MET A 71 19.99 9.85 0.77
CA MET A 71 19.09 10.97 0.41
C MET A 71 18.83 11.11 -1.10
N THR A 72 18.50 10.01 -1.78
CA THR A 72 18.10 10.00 -3.19
C THR A 72 16.62 10.32 -3.36
N GLY A 73 16.27 11.04 -4.43
CA GLY A 73 14.88 11.28 -4.82
C GLY A 73 14.09 10.01 -5.18
N GLN A 74 14.73 8.84 -5.23
CA GLN A 74 14.09 7.55 -5.43
C GLN A 74 13.01 7.27 -4.36
N VAL A 75 13.31 7.57 -3.08
CA VAL A 75 12.47 7.18 -1.95
C VAL A 75 11.06 7.77 -2.01
N LYS A 76 10.92 9.01 -2.49
CA LYS A 76 9.60 9.66 -2.59
C LYS A 76 8.70 8.93 -3.58
N GLU A 77 9.26 8.49 -4.70
CA GLU A 77 8.49 7.78 -5.73
C GLU A 77 8.09 6.40 -5.24
N GLU A 78 8.98 5.73 -4.48
CA GLU A 78 8.66 4.43 -3.90
C GLU A 78 7.58 4.50 -2.81
N ILE A 79 7.59 5.56 -1.99
CA ILE A 79 6.50 5.84 -1.03
C ILE A 79 5.17 6.00 -1.77
N LEU A 80 5.14 6.80 -2.84
CA LEU A 80 3.92 6.98 -3.66
C LEU A 80 3.47 5.65 -4.26
N THR A 81 4.38 4.89 -4.86
CA THR A 81 4.04 3.61 -5.46
C THR A 81 3.54 2.60 -4.44
N ARG A 82 4.04 2.64 -3.20
CA ARG A 82 3.58 1.75 -2.14
C ARG A 82 2.14 2.06 -1.71
N PHE A 83 1.77 3.33 -1.61
CA PHE A 83 0.36 3.69 -1.37
C PHE A 83 -0.54 3.29 -2.54
N GLY A 84 -0.03 3.38 -3.77
CA GLY A 84 -0.69 2.84 -4.96
C GLY A 84 -0.87 1.32 -4.91
N GLU A 85 0.17 0.55 -4.54
CA GLU A 85 0.08 -0.91 -4.36
C GLU A 85 -0.99 -1.28 -3.32
N LEU A 86 -0.97 -0.59 -2.17
CA LEU A 86 -1.98 -0.74 -1.11
C LEU A 86 -3.38 -0.30 -1.56
N GLY A 87 -3.51 0.41 -2.68
CA GLY A 87 -4.80 0.91 -3.18
C GLY A 87 -5.41 2.01 -2.34
N CYS A 88 -4.63 2.66 -1.47
CA CYS A 88 -5.10 3.71 -0.57
C CYS A 88 -5.01 5.06 -1.28
N THR A 89 -6.08 5.46 -1.97
CA THR A 89 -6.10 6.66 -2.81
C THR A 89 -7.09 7.71 -2.28
N VAL A 90 -6.92 8.96 -2.72
CA VAL A 90 -7.84 10.05 -2.40
C VAL A 90 -8.39 10.62 -3.69
N ALA A 91 -9.73 10.65 -3.80
CA ALA A 91 -10.43 11.24 -4.93
C ALA A 91 -11.66 11.99 -4.42
N HIS A 92 -11.81 13.26 -4.83
CA HIS A 92 -12.95 14.11 -4.42
C HIS A 92 -13.16 14.19 -2.91
N GLY A 93 -12.08 14.27 -2.12
CA GLY A 93 -12.16 14.34 -0.65
C GLY A 93 -12.48 13.00 0.04
N CYS A 94 -12.64 11.92 -0.72
CA CYS A 94 -12.93 10.58 -0.22
C CYS A 94 -11.68 9.68 -0.25
N ILE A 95 -11.45 8.90 0.81
CA ILE A 95 -10.45 7.83 0.83
C ILE A 95 -11.06 6.58 0.19
N ARG A 96 -10.31 5.94 -0.71
CA ARG A 96 -10.70 4.70 -1.37
C ARG A 96 -9.67 3.60 -1.08
N PHE A 97 -10.14 2.36 -1.06
CA PHE A 97 -9.31 1.17 -0.88
C PHE A 97 -9.49 0.24 -2.08
N GLU A 98 -8.59 0.34 -3.05
CA GLU A 98 -8.65 -0.33 -4.35
C GLU A 98 -7.32 -1.03 -4.67
N PRO A 99 -6.99 -2.14 -3.99
CA PRO A 99 -5.66 -2.75 -3.99
C PRO A 99 -5.37 -3.59 -5.26
N TYR A 100 -5.61 -3.04 -6.45
CA TYR A 100 -5.49 -3.74 -7.74
C TYR A 100 -4.09 -4.22 -8.10
N LEU A 101 -3.06 -3.72 -7.42
CA LEU A 101 -1.69 -4.18 -7.58
C LEU A 101 -1.20 -4.99 -6.37
N LEU A 102 -1.90 -5.04 -5.24
CA LEU A 102 -1.42 -5.72 -4.03
C LEU A 102 -1.33 -7.23 -4.25
N LYS A 103 -0.21 -7.86 -3.88
CA LYS A 103 -0.07 -9.31 -4.00
C LYS A 103 -0.69 -10.01 -2.81
N ARG A 104 -1.35 -11.16 -3.05
CA ARG A 104 -1.86 -12.03 -1.99
C ARG A 104 -0.78 -12.52 -1.04
N SER A 105 0.46 -12.68 -1.52
CA SER A 105 1.62 -13.09 -0.71
C SER A 105 2.06 -12.07 0.33
N GLU A 106 1.54 -10.84 0.30
CA GLU A 106 1.84 -9.81 1.32
C GLU A 106 1.00 -9.95 2.59
N PHE A 107 -0.06 -10.75 2.56
CA PHE A 107 -0.88 -11.02 3.74
C PHE A 107 -0.17 -12.03 4.65
N LEU A 108 -0.32 -11.86 5.97
CA LEU A 108 0.31 -12.72 6.95
C LEU A 108 -0.20 -14.15 6.87
N THR A 109 0.71 -15.11 6.95
CA THR A 109 0.39 -16.54 7.13
C THR A 109 0.29 -16.94 8.60
N THR A 110 0.76 -16.10 9.51
CA THR A 110 0.71 -16.32 10.96
C THR A 110 0.52 -15.00 11.69
N LYS A 111 -0.17 -15.02 12.84
CA LYS A 111 -0.39 -13.82 13.64
C LYS A 111 0.91 -13.09 14.02
N GLN A 112 0.89 -11.76 13.97
CA GLN A 112 2.01 -10.91 14.39
C GLN A 112 1.54 -9.69 15.19
N VAL A 113 2.47 -9.04 15.91
CA VAL A 113 2.19 -7.79 16.63
C VAL A 113 2.67 -6.60 15.81
N PHE A 114 1.72 -5.77 15.37
CA PHE A 114 1.99 -4.50 14.73
C PHE A 114 2.16 -3.40 15.79
N LYS A 115 3.36 -2.82 15.87
CA LYS A 115 3.69 -1.70 16.77
C LYS A 115 3.68 -0.41 15.95
N TYR A 116 2.95 0.59 16.40
CA TYR A 116 2.85 1.88 15.72
C TYR A 116 2.72 3.03 16.73
N TYR A 117 2.76 4.26 16.22
CA TYR A 117 2.47 5.48 16.98
C TYR A 117 1.16 6.07 16.48
N ASP A 118 0.24 6.36 17.39
CA ASP A 118 -1.01 7.06 17.06
C ASP A 118 -0.78 8.57 16.80
N VAL A 119 -1.85 9.28 16.47
CA VAL A 119 -1.83 10.73 16.21
C VAL A 119 -1.41 11.56 17.43
N PHE A 120 -1.45 10.98 18.63
CA PHE A 120 -1.00 11.60 19.88
C PHE A 120 0.41 11.16 20.27
N HIS A 121 1.15 10.54 19.35
CA HIS A 121 2.50 10.01 19.54
C HIS A 121 2.61 8.94 20.63
N GLN A 122 1.52 8.26 20.96
CA GLN A 122 1.54 7.18 21.93
C GLN A 122 1.87 5.86 21.24
N LYS A 123 2.75 5.07 21.87
CA LYS A 123 3.06 3.71 21.41
C LYS A 123 1.84 2.83 21.57
N ARG A 124 1.39 2.23 20.48
CA ARG A 124 0.28 1.28 20.44
C ARG A 124 0.73 -0.07 19.89
N LYS A 125 -0.08 -1.08 20.14
CA LYS A 125 0.11 -2.44 19.62
C LYS A 125 -1.23 -2.97 19.12
N LEU A 126 -1.21 -3.62 17.97
CA LEU A 126 -2.34 -4.37 17.43
C LEU A 126 -1.89 -5.79 17.10
N THR A 127 -2.75 -6.76 17.34
CA THR A 127 -2.54 -8.13 16.86
C THR A 127 -3.12 -8.22 15.46
N ILE A 128 -2.28 -8.55 14.48
CA ILE A 128 -2.67 -8.78 13.10
C ILE A 128 -2.70 -10.29 12.90
N LEU A 129 -3.82 -10.81 12.43
CA LEU A 129 -4.09 -12.24 12.29
C LEU A 129 -3.58 -12.77 10.95
N GLU A 130 -3.69 -14.09 10.76
CA GLU A 130 -3.53 -14.70 9.45
C GLU A 130 -4.53 -14.09 8.44
N ASN A 131 -4.13 -14.02 7.17
CA ASN A 131 -4.87 -13.39 6.09
C ASN A 131 -5.16 -11.89 6.30
N GLN A 132 -4.34 -11.23 7.14
CA GLN A 132 -4.37 -9.79 7.33
C GLN A 132 -3.04 -9.13 6.96
N LEU A 133 -3.12 -7.85 6.61
CA LEU A 133 -2.01 -6.92 6.41
C LEU A 133 -2.32 -5.63 7.16
N ALA A 134 -1.32 -4.95 7.70
CA ALA A 134 -1.51 -3.66 8.37
C ALA A 134 -0.50 -2.61 7.90
N TYR A 135 -0.97 -1.37 7.81
CA TYR A 135 -0.17 -0.17 7.58
C TYR A 135 -0.81 1.03 8.29
N THR A 136 -0.26 2.22 8.11
CA THR A 136 -0.90 3.46 8.59
C THR A 136 -1.09 4.45 7.46
N PHE A 137 -2.21 5.16 7.48
CA PHE A 137 -2.45 6.33 6.64
C PHE A 137 -2.84 7.49 7.55
N CYS A 138 -2.14 8.63 7.44
CA CYS A 138 -2.28 9.75 8.38
C CYS A 138 -2.17 9.33 9.87
N GLN A 139 -1.30 8.36 10.19
CA GLN A 139 -1.12 7.72 11.51
C GLN A 139 -2.35 6.95 12.06
N VAL A 140 -3.42 6.80 11.27
CA VAL A 140 -4.51 5.88 11.59
C VAL A 140 -4.13 4.49 11.06
N PRO A 141 -4.18 3.42 11.88
CA PRO A 141 -3.92 2.07 11.42
C PRO A 141 -5.03 1.60 10.47
N VAL A 142 -4.63 1.09 9.32
CA VAL A 142 -5.48 0.43 8.34
C VAL A 142 -5.14 -1.05 8.35
N ILE A 143 -6.15 -1.90 8.52
CA ILE A 143 -6.02 -3.36 8.52
C ILE A 143 -6.81 -3.89 7.32
N TYR A 144 -6.13 -4.55 6.40
CA TYR A 144 -6.75 -5.30 5.33
C TYR A 144 -6.98 -6.73 5.79
N THR A 145 -8.19 -7.26 5.55
CA THR A 145 -8.57 -8.64 5.87
C THR A 145 -9.11 -9.30 4.61
N LEU A 146 -8.53 -10.43 4.20
CA LEU A 146 -9.15 -11.25 3.15
C LEU A 146 -10.45 -11.87 3.67
N SER A 147 -11.51 -11.73 2.90
CA SER A 147 -12.86 -12.14 3.28
C SER A 147 -13.55 -12.86 2.12
N ASP A 148 -14.48 -13.75 2.46
CA ASP A 148 -15.39 -14.37 1.49
C ASP A 148 -16.67 -13.55 1.28
N LYS A 149 -16.88 -12.53 2.12
CA LYS A 149 -17.98 -11.56 1.98
C LYS A 149 -17.64 -10.45 0.99
N ASP A 150 -18.65 -9.70 0.60
CA ASP A 150 -18.48 -8.46 -0.16
C ASP A 150 -17.61 -7.45 0.59
N ASN A 151 -16.99 -6.55 -0.18
CA ASN A 151 -16.14 -5.50 0.39
C ASN A 151 -16.95 -4.64 1.35
N HIS A 152 -16.40 -4.40 2.54
CA HIS A 152 -16.96 -3.49 3.52
C HIS A 152 -15.85 -2.91 4.38
N ILE A 153 -16.14 -1.81 5.06
CA ILE A 153 -15.23 -1.12 5.96
C ILE A 153 -15.86 -1.06 7.35
N LEU A 154 -15.07 -1.36 8.37
CA LEU A 154 -15.40 -1.14 9.77
C LEU A 154 -14.50 -0.06 10.35
N LEU A 155 -15.10 1.06 10.73
CA LEU A 155 -14.42 2.15 11.43
C LEU A 155 -14.56 1.96 12.93
N GLU A 156 -13.47 2.09 13.66
CA GLU A 156 -13.48 2.23 15.12
C GLU A 156 -13.25 3.70 15.48
N LEU A 157 -14.17 4.25 16.27
CA LEU A 157 -14.12 5.64 16.71
C LEU A 157 -13.49 5.75 18.10
N SER A 158 -13.04 6.95 18.46
CA SER A 158 -12.41 7.24 19.75
C SER A 158 -13.28 6.97 20.99
N ASP A 159 -14.61 6.94 20.82
CA ASP A 159 -15.55 6.60 21.90
C ASP A 159 -15.80 5.08 22.02
N GLY A 160 -15.11 4.27 21.20
CA GLY A 160 -15.26 2.82 21.13
C GLY A 160 -16.43 2.35 20.25
N SER A 161 -17.24 3.28 19.71
CA SER A 161 -18.28 2.92 18.75
C SER A 161 -17.68 2.44 17.43
N LYS A 162 -18.46 1.63 16.72
CA LYS A 162 -18.08 1.09 15.42
C LYS A 162 -19.11 1.45 14.37
N VAL A 163 -18.64 1.80 13.18
CA VAL A 163 -19.47 2.11 12.02
C VAL A 163 -19.08 1.18 10.89
N GLU A 164 -20.04 0.40 10.41
CA GLU A 164 -19.88 -0.47 9.25
C GLU A 164 -20.40 0.25 8.00
N LEU A 165 -19.65 0.16 6.92
CA LEU A 165 -19.91 0.81 5.65
C LEU A 165 -19.79 -0.21 4.53
N ASP A 166 -20.77 -0.25 3.65
CA ASP A 166 -20.70 -1.10 2.45
C ASP A 166 -19.67 -0.56 1.45
N GLY A 167 -18.98 -1.46 0.78
CA GLY A 167 -18.00 -1.13 -0.26
C GLY A 167 -16.61 -0.80 0.28
N ASN A 168 -15.91 0.09 -0.41
CA ASN A 168 -14.48 0.34 -0.22
C ASN A 168 -14.13 1.84 -0.19
N VAL A 169 -15.10 2.70 0.13
CA VAL A 169 -14.95 4.15 0.11
C VAL A 169 -15.38 4.74 1.45
N LEU A 170 -14.56 5.65 1.97
CA LEU A 170 -14.93 6.59 3.03
C LEU A 170 -15.38 7.88 2.37
N ASP A 171 -16.59 8.35 2.68
CA ASP A 171 -17.06 9.66 2.20
C ASP A 171 -16.24 10.80 2.82
N GLU A 172 -16.51 12.04 2.41
CA GLU A 172 -15.82 13.22 2.94
C GLU A 172 -15.95 13.39 4.46
N LYS A 173 -17.10 13.03 5.05
CA LYS A 173 -17.34 13.14 6.50
C LYS A 173 -16.50 12.15 7.29
N GLN A 174 -16.29 10.94 6.76
CA GLN A 174 -15.39 9.97 7.39
C GLN A 174 -13.91 10.24 7.07
N SER A 175 -13.60 10.74 5.88
CA SER A 175 -12.22 10.98 5.43
C SER A 175 -11.58 12.21 6.08
N ASN A 176 -12.35 13.28 6.27
CA ASN A 176 -11.85 14.56 6.79
C ASN A 176 -11.16 14.44 8.18
N PRO A 177 -11.72 13.73 9.18
CA PRO A 177 -11.05 13.48 10.46
C PRO A 177 -9.68 12.79 10.33
N ILE A 178 -9.52 11.89 9.35
CA ILE A 178 -8.26 11.17 9.10
C ILE A 178 -7.22 12.12 8.52
N PHE A 179 -7.59 12.93 7.52
CA PHE A 179 -6.68 13.94 6.96
C PHE A 179 -6.21 14.95 8.01
N ASN A 180 -7.13 15.38 8.89
CA ASN A 180 -6.85 16.34 9.95
C ASN A 180 -6.19 15.73 11.19
N ARG A 181 -5.99 14.40 11.23
CA ARG A 181 -5.35 13.69 12.35
C ARG A 181 -5.96 14.02 13.71
N ASN A 182 -7.28 14.24 13.77
CA ASN A 182 -7.94 14.74 14.98
C ASN A 182 -8.24 13.65 16.03
N GLY A 183 -7.90 12.39 15.73
CA GLY A 183 -8.08 11.25 16.63
C GLY A 183 -9.49 10.69 16.70
N LYS A 184 -10.46 11.23 15.95
CA LYS A 184 -11.86 10.74 15.97
C LYS A 184 -11.98 9.30 15.45
N ILE A 185 -11.23 8.95 14.40
CA ILE A 185 -11.14 7.58 13.87
C ILE A 185 -9.82 7.00 14.34
N VAL A 186 -9.87 5.91 15.09
CA VAL A 186 -8.70 5.28 15.71
C VAL A 186 -8.21 4.04 14.97
N LYS A 187 -9.06 3.45 14.12
CA LYS A 187 -8.73 2.27 13.32
C LYS A 187 -9.68 2.13 12.13
N ILE A 188 -9.16 1.63 11.01
CA ILE A 188 -9.91 1.32 9.80
C ILE A 188 -9.66 -0.15 9.47
N GLU A 189 -10.70 -0.99 9.48
CA GLU A 189 -10.63 -2.37 9.01
C GLU A 189 -11.32 -2.44 7.65
N VAL A 190 -10.60 -2.89 6.62
CA VAL A 190 -11.11 -3.03 5.26
C VAL A 190 -11.13 -4.50 4.92
N PHE A 191 -12.32 -5.01 4.62
CA PHE A 191 -12.50 -6.39 4.22
C PHE A 191 -12.51 -6.46 2.69
N ILE A 192 -11.61 -7.25 2.15
CA ILE A 192 -11.39 -7.37 0.70
C ILE A 192 -11.83 -8.76 0.29
N GLN A 193 -12.78 -8.83 -0.63
CA GLN A 193 -13.20 -10.08 -1.22
C GLN A 193 -12.01 -10.76 -1.93
N ASN A 194 -11.79 -12.05 -1.68
CA ASN A 194 -10.62 -12.80 -2.17
C ASN A 194 -10.34 -12.63 -3.68
N ASN A 195 -11.37 -12.46 -4.51
CA ASN A 195 -11.26 -12.35 -5.97
C ASN A 195 -10.85 -10.95 -6.46
N ASN A 196 -10.80 -9.94 -5.57
CA ASN A 196 -10.47 -8.56 -5.92
C ASN A 196 -8.95 -8.29 -5.99
N LEU A 197 -8.11 -9.26 -5.62
CA LEU A 197 -6.67 -9.20 -5.86
C LEU A 197 -6.38 -9.69 -7.28
N THR A 198 -6.20 -8.74 -8.21
CA THR A 198 -6.04 -9.00 -9.65
C THR A 198 -4.66 -9.52 -10.04
N ILE A 199 -3.68 -9.50 -9.13
CA ILE A 199 -2.32 -9.98 -9.40
C ILE A 199 -1.99 -11.13 -8.45
N SER A 200 -2.02 -12.34 -9.01
CA SER A 200 -1.50 -13.58 -8.43
C SER A 200 -0.03 -13.76 -8.77
#